data_AF-A0A8B7W1F5-F1
#
_entry.id   AF-A0A8B7W1F5-F1
#
_cell.length_a   1.000
_cell.length_b   1.000
_cell.length_c   1.000
_cell.angle_alpha   90.00
_cell.angle_beta   90.00
_cell.angle_gamma   90.00
#
_symmetry.space_group_name_H-M   'P 1'
#
loop_
_entity.id
_entity.type
_entity.pdbx_description
1 polymer ?
#
loop_
_entity_poly.entity_id
_entity_poly.type
_entity_poly.pdbx_seq_one_letter_code
_entity_poly.pdbx_strand_id
1 'polypeptide(L)'
;MSREGSGTPLLAEVIQDRLCFAILYSRPKSAPHEHYFSIDNELEYENFYADFGPLNLAMVYRYCCKINKKLKSITMLRKKIIHFTGSDQRKQANAAFLVGCYMVSTELVS
;
A
#
# COMPACT_ATOMS: atom_id res chain seq x y z
N MET A 1 -1.94 -15.63 -26.84
CA MET A 1 -0.90 -14.61 -27.14
C MET A 1 -0.79 -13.68 -25.95
N SER A 2 0.09 -14.03 -25.01
CA SER A 2 0.38 -13.25 -23.81
C SER A 2 1.15 -12.00 -24.22
N ARG A 3 0.58 -10.81 -24.01
CA ARG A 3 1.33 -9.57 -24.18
C ARG A 3 2.24 -9.43 -22.97
N GLU A 4 3.52 -9.73 -23.17
CA GLU A 4 4.59 -9.20 -22.34
C GLU A 4 4.60 -7.67 -22.54
N GLY A 5 3.93 -6.97 -21.64
CA GLY A 5 4.07 -5.52 -21.52
C GLY A 5 5.24 -5.25 -20.58
N SER A 6 6.40 -4.92 -21.14
CA SER A 6 7.55 -4.35 -20.43
C SER A 6 7.24 -2.91 -19.97
N GLY A 7 6.15 -2.72 -19.23
CA GLY A 7 5.91 -1.52 -18.45
C GLY A 7 6.78 -1.59 -17.21
N THR A 8 7.58 -0.56 -16.96
CA THR A 8 8.28 -0.38 -15.69
C THR A 8 7.31 -0.72 -14.55
N PRO A 9 7.67 -1.60 -13.60
CA PRO A 9 6.78 -1.87 -12.48
C PRO A 9 6.46 -0.53 -11.79
N LEU A 10 5.18 -0.18 -11.66
CA LEU A 10 4.72 0.93 -10.83
C LEU A 10 4.84 0.52 -9.35
N LEU A 11 6.06 0.21 -8.94
CA LEU A 11 6.46 -0.30 -7.65
C LEU A 11 7.47 0.68 -7.06
N ALA A 12 7.16 1.22 -5.88
CA ALA A 12 8.05 2.03 -5.09
C ALA A 12 8.50 1.23 -3.87
N GLU A 13 9.82 1.15 -3.64
CA GLU A 13 10.35 0.64 -2.40
C GLU A 13 10.19 1.69 -1.29
N VAL A 14 9.58 1.30 -0.17
CA VAL A 14 9.25 2.19 0.95
C VAL A 14 10.19 1.92 2.12
N ILE A 15 10.43 0.64 2.42
CA ILE A 15 11.47 0.18 3.34
C ILE A 15 12.23 -0.91 2.60
N GLN A 16 13.55 -0.74 2.50
CA GLN A 16 14.43 -1.66 1.80
C GLN A 16 14.17 -3.11 2.20
N ASP A 17 13.93 -3.97 1.21
CA ASP A 17 13.67 -5.41 1.33
C ASP A 17 12.44 -5.82 2.16
N ARG A 18 11.67 -4.88 2.70
CA ARG A 18 10.58 -5.18 3.66
C ARG A 18 9.22 -4.67 3.23
N LEU A 19 9.13 -3.44 2.73
CA LEU A 19 7.85 -2.80 2.39
C LEU A 19 7.93 -2.12 1.03
N CYS A 20 6.99 -2.46 0.14
CA CYS A 20 6.83 -1.79 -1.14
C CYS A 20 5.38 -1.31 -1.33
N PHE A 21 5.22 -0.27 -2.13
CA PHE A 21 3.94 0.23 -2.60
C PHE A 21 3.82 -0.02 -4.10
N ALA A 22 2.68 -0.54 -4.57
CA ALA A 22 2.48 -0.92 -5.97
C ALA A 22 1.14 -0.43 -6.52
N ILE A 23 1.12 -0.03 -7.78
CA ILE A 23 -0.12 0.16 -8.56
C ILE A 23 -0.27 -1.05 -9.48
N LEU A 24 -1.36 -1.81 -9.30
CA LEU A 24 -1.62 -3.03 -10.06
C LEU A 24 -2.95 -2.93 -10.81
N TYR A 25 -2.93 -3.19 -12.12
CA TYR A 25 -4.13 -3.20 -12.97
C TYR A 25 -4.82 -4.58 -13.04
N SER A 26 -4.28 -5.56 -12.33
CA SER A 26 -4.82 -6.92 -12.23
C SER A 26 -4.54 -7.48 -10.84
N ARG A 27 -5.39 -8.39 -10.37
CA ARG A 27 -5.19 -9.06 -9.07
C ARG A 27 -3.83 -9.77 -9.04
N PRO A 28 -2.96 -9.49 -8.03
CA PRO A 28 -1.67 -10.15 -7.96
C PRO A 28 -1.83 -11.66 -7.75
N LYS A 29 -0.96 -12.45 -8.38
CA LYS A 29 -0.85 -13.88 -8.11
C LYS A 29 -0.19 -14.08 -6.74
N SER A 30 -0.55 -15.14 -6.05
CA SER A 30 0.13 -15.54 -4.82
C SER A 30 1.59 -15.89 -5.12
N ALA A 31 2.53 -15.40 -4.31
CA ALA A 31 3.95 -15.71 -4.43
C ALA A 31 4.52 -16.12 -3.04
N PRO A 32 5.50 -17.05 -2.99
CA PRO A 32 5.99 -17.59 -1.72
C PRO A 32 6.62 -16.54 -0.78
N HIS A 33 7.34 -15.57 -1.35
CA HIS A 33 8.13 -14.58 -0.63
C HIS A 33 7.51 -13.18 -0.62
N GLU A 34 6.26 -13.05 -1.06
CA GLU A 34 5.56 -11.76 -1.12
C GLU A 34 4.22 -11.87 -0.38
N HIS A 35 3.86 -10.80 0.30
CA HIS A 35 2.56 -10.65 0.92
C HIS A 35 1.88 -9.42 0.34
N TYR A 36 0.94 -9.65 -0.58
CA TYR A 36 0.11 -8.59 -1.13
C TYR A 36 -1.05 -8.26 -0.19
N PHE A 37 -1.33 -6.97 -0.01
CA PHE A 37 -2.57 -6.51 0.62
C PHE A 37 -2.98 -5.14 0.05
N SER A 38 -4.27 -4.83 0.15
CA SER A 38 -4.81 -3.53 -0.25
C SER A 38 -5.61 -2.92 0.92
N ILE A 39 -5.85 -1.62 0.83
CA ILE A 39 -6.79 -0.87 1.69
C ILE A 39 -7.95 -0.26 0.90
N ASP A 40 -8.00 -0.48 -0.42
CA ASP A 40 -8.94 0.15 -1.33
C ASP A 40 -10.41 -0.05 -0.93
N ASN A 41 -10.73 -1.15 -0.24
CA ASN A 41 -12.08 -1.47 0.25
C ASN A 41 -12.16 -1.58 1.78
N GLU A 42 -11.16 -1.06 2.49
CA GLU A 42 -11.08 -1.11 3.96
C GLU A 42 -11.01 0.29 4.57
N LEU A 43 -10.26 1.20 3.94
CA LEU A 43 -10.11 2.59 4.35
C LEU A 43 -10.63 3.47 3.21
N GLU A 44 -11.95 3.56 3.11
CA GLU A 44 -12.63 4.32 2.07
C GLU A 44 -12.94 5.74 2.55
N TYR A 45 -12.68 6.73 1.70
CA TYR A 45 -13.01 8.13 1.98
C TYR A 45 -14.51 8.34 1.75
N GLU A 46 -15.19 8.91 2.74
CA GLU A 46 -16.61 9.28 2.64
C GLU A 46 -16.71 10.68 2.02
N ASN A 47 -17.06 10.75 0.73
CA ASN A 47 -17.11 12.01 -0.02
C ASN A 47 -18.40 12.80 0.27
N PHE A 48 -18.27 14.12 0.38
CA PHE A 48 -19.44 15.01 0.45
C PHE A 48 -20.00 15.33 -0.96
N TYR A 49 -19.11 15.49 -1.93
CA TYR A 49 -19.43 15.73 -3.33
C TYR A 49 -18.40 15.04 -4.24
N ALA A 50 -17.55 15.80 -4.94
CA ALA A 50 -16.52 15.30 -5.85
C ALA A 50 -15.13 15.19 -5.19
N ASP A 51 -15.01 15.55 -3.92
CA ASP A 51 -13.85 15.31 -3.08
C ASP A 51 -13.57 13.81 -2.94
N PHE A 52 -12.30 13.44 -2.91
CA PHE A 52 -11.88 12.05 -2.83
C PHE A 52 -10.87 11.77 -1.72
N GLY A 53 -10.41 12.80 -1.02
CA GLY A 53 -9.35 12.67 -0.02
C GLY A 53 -8.81 14.01 0.45
N PRO A 54 -7.73 14.01 1.24
CA PRO A 54 -7.04 12.80 1.74
C PRO A 54 -7.84 12.06 2.81
N LEU A 55 -7.46 10.81 3.10
CA LEU A 55 -8.02 10.05 4.21
C LEU A 55 -7.76 10.76 5.55
N ASN A 56 -8.71 10.64 6.47
CA ASN A 56 -8.64 11.33 7.77
C ASN A 56 -7.60 10.70 8.73
N LEU A 57 -7.31 11.39 9.83
CA LEU A 57 -6.28 10.99 10.79
C LEU A 57 -6.52 9.62 11.43
N ALA A 58 -7.79 9.25 11.67
CA ALA A 58 -8.11 7.93 12.21
C ALA A 58 -7.71 6.81 11.23
N MET A 59 -7.89 7.03 9.93
CA MET A 59 -7.47 6.09 8.88
C MET A 59 -5.95 6.04 8.73
N VAL A 60 -5.25 7.17 8.87
CA VAL A 60 -3.78 7.21 8.95
C VAL A 60 -3.28 6.34 10.10
N TYR A 61 -3.83 6.53 11.31
CA TYR A 61 -3.47 5.73 12.48
C TYR A 61 -3.70 4.23 12.26
N ARG A 62 -4.88 3.85 11.74
CA ARG A 62 -5.21 2.45 11.42
C ARG A 62 -4.24 1.86 10.41
N TYR A 63 -3.87 2.60 9.37
CA TYR A 63 -2.89 2.19 8.37
C TYR A 63 -1.51 1.95 9.01
N CYS A 64 -1.01 2.91 9.80
CA CYS A 64 0.27 2.76 10.51
C CYS A 64 0.28 1.52 11.42
N CYS A 65 -0.78 1.30 12.20
CA CYS A 65 -0.93 0.09 13.01
C CYS A 65 -0.93 -1.19 12.17
N LYS A 66 -1.60 -1.20 11.02
CA LYS A 66 -1.66 -2.35 10.12
C LYS A 66 -0.28 -2.69 9.55
N ILE A 67 0.46 -1.70 9.08
CA ILE A 67 1.83 -1.89 8.58
C ILE A 67 2.74 -2.41 9.70
N ASN A 68 2.72 -1.79 10.88
CA ASN A 68 3.53 -2.20 12.02
C ASN A 68 3.23 -3.63 12.46
N LYS A 69 1.96 -4.04 12.48
CA LYS A 69 1.56 -5.42 12.76
C LYS A 69 2.13 -6.40 11.72
N LYS A 70 2.11 -6.04 10.43
CA LYS A 70 2.67 -6.89 9.36
C LYS A 70 4.19 -7.00 9.47
N LEU A 71 4.90 -5.89 9.67
CA LEU A 71 6.36 -5.87 9.78
C LEU A 71 6.90 -6.64 10.99
N LYS A 72 6.16 -6.62 12.11
CA LYS A 72 6.50 -7.35 13.35
C LYS A 72 6.00 -8.80 13.38
N SER A 73 5.21 -9.23 12.40
CA SER A 73 4.64 -10.58 12.37
C SER A 73 5.68 -11.62 12.01
N ILE A 74 5.81 -12.67 12.82
CA ILE A 74 6.72 -13.81 12.58
C ILE A 74 6.40 -14.50 11.24
N THR A 75 5.12 -14.61 10.87
CA THR A 75 4.70 -15.25 9.61
C THR A 75 5.06 -14.44 8.37
N MET A 76 5.41 -13.16 8.54
CA MET A 76 5.79 -12.23 7.47
C MET A 76 7.28 -11.86 7.49
N LEU A 77 8.05 -12.38 8.44
CA LEU A 77 9.45 -11.99 8.66
C LEU A 77 10.33 -12.15 7.42
N ARG A 78 10.08 -13.20 6.61
CA ARG A 78 10.83 -13.52 5.38
C ARG A 78 10.06 -13.16 4.10
N LYS A 79 9.04 -12.31 4.21
CA LYS A 79 8.22 -11.88 3.07
C LYS A 79 8.37 -10.38 2.84
N LYS A 80 8.45 -10.00 1.57
CA LYS A 80 8.28 -8.62 1.13
C LYS A 80 6.80 -8.26 1.24
N ILE A 81 6.47 -7.26 2.05
CA ILE A 81 5.10 -6.79 2.21
C ILE A 81 4.82 -5.79 1.09
N ILE A 82 3.80 -6.05 0.28
CA ILE A 82 3.43 -5.21 -0.87
C ILE A 82 2.04 -4.65 -0.61
N HIS A 83 1.99 -3.37 -0.26
CA HIS A 83 0.76 -2.59 -0.28
C HIS A 83 0.43 -2.27 -1.74
N PHE A 84 -0.67 -2.78 -2.26
CA PHE A 84 -1.11 -2.46 -3.62
C PHE A 84 -2.46 -1.76 -3.65
N THR A 85 -2.63 -0.96 -4.70
CA THR A 85 -3.89 -0.30 -5.07
C THR A 85 -4.22 -0.59 -6.53
N GLY A 86 -5.50 -0.51 -6.88
CA GLY A 86 -6.01 -0.80 -8.21
C GLY A 86 -5.80 0.33 -9.23
N SER A 87 -6.68 0.36 -10.25
CA SER A 87 -6.64 1.33 -11.34
C SER A 87 -7.33 2.67 -11.06
N ASP A 88 -8.12 2.79 -9.99
CA ASP A 88 -8.79 4.05 -9.63
C ASP A 88 -7.76 5.04 -9.09
N GLN A 89 -7.50 6.11 -9.85
CA GLN A 89 -6.51 7.13 -9.52
C GLN A 89 -6.79 7.84 -8.19
N ARG A 90 -8.05 7.92 -7.75
CA ARG A 90 -8.42 8.50 -6.45
C ARG A 90 -7.96 7.60 -5.30
N LYS A 91 -8.13 6.28 -5.47
CA LYS A 91 -7.62 5.28 -4.50
C LYS A 91 -6.09 5.25 -4.51
N GLN A 92 -5.47 5.39 -5.68
CA GLN A 92 -4.01 5.51 -5.79
C GLN A 92 -3.47 6.70 -5.01
N ALA A 93 -4.08 7.88 -5.16
CA ALA A 93 -3.69 9.08 -4.43
C ALA A 93 -3.81 8.90 -2.92
N ASN A 94 -4.93 8.33 -2.43
CA ASN A 94 -5.12 8.06 -1.01
C ASN A 94 -4.17 7.00 -0.45
N ALA A 95 -3.91 5.92 -1.20
CA ALA A 95 -2.99 4.88 -0.80
C ALA A 95 -1.54 5.39 -0.73
N ALA A 96 -1.12 6.19 -1.72
CA ALA A 96 0.18 6.86 -1.72
C ALA A 96 0.30 7.87 -0.57
N PHE A 97 -0.75 8.64 -0.30
CA PHE A 97 -0.83 9.54 0.86
C PHE A 97 -0.58 8.79 2.18
N LEU A 98 -1.25 7.66 2.40
CA LEU A 98 -1.05 6.84 3.60
C LEU A 98 0.38 6.30 3.72
N VAL A 99 0.98 5.85 2.60
CA VAL A 99 2.39 5.41 2.57
C VAL A 99 3.30 6.56 2.97
N GLY A 100 3.11 7.76 2.41
CA GLY A 100 3.89 8.95 2.74
C GLY A 100 3.76 9.35 4.21
N CYS A 101 2.54 9.38 4.75
CA CYS A 101 2.31 9.64 6.18
C CYS A 101 3.02 8.61 7.07
N TYR A 102 3.00 7.32 6.70
CA TYR A 102 3.69 6.27 7.44
C TYR A 102 5.21 6.46 7.44
N MET A 103 5.81 6.85 6.31
CA MET A 103 7.25 7.13 6.21
C MET A 103 7.63 8.29 7.15
N VAL A 104 6.95 9.44 7.04
CA VAL A 104 7.21 10.60 7.90
C VAL A 104 7.04 10.27 9.39
N SER A 105 6.03 9.48 9.74
CA SER A 105 5.78 9.11 11.14
C SER A 105 6.81 8.14 11.72
N THR A 106 7.40 7.28 10.89
CA THR A 106 8.30 6.20 11.33
C THR A 106 9.77 6.65 11.31
N GLU A 107 10.14 7.51 10.38
CA GLU A 107 11.49 8.06 10.26
C GLU A 107 11.83 9.02 11.43
N LEU A 108 10.83 9.60 12.09
CA LEU A 108 11.02 10.39 13.32
C LEU A 108 11.30 9.55 14.58
N VAL A 109 11.26 8.22 14.50
CA VAL A 109 11.45 7.30 15.64
C VAL A 109 12.59 6.29 15.40
N SER A 110 13.43 6.56 14.39
CA SER A 110 14.66 5.80 14.09
C SER A 110 15.88 6.66 14.40
#